data_AF-D5PD39-F1
#
_entry.id   AF-D5PD39-F1
#
_cell.length_a   1.000
_cell.length_b   1.000
_cell.length_c   1.000
_cell.angle_alpha   90.00
_cell.angle_beta   90.00
_cell.angle_gamma   90.00
#
_symmetry.space_group_name_H-M   'P 1'
#
loop_
_entity.id
_entity.type
_entity.pdbx_description
1 polymer ?
#
loop_
_entity_poly.entity_id
_entity_poly.type
_entity_poly.pdbx_seq_one_letter_code
_entity_poly.pdbx_strand_id
1 'polypeptide(L)'
;ADAALRRVLEVIDRRRPAAQLRPLLAPSLVDSVVSVGHSLTGHEGAAVLRRLRLQPAGHRDPESAAEVCGSYSRGRRIHALACRVERVGAGGRWLVVALHIG
;
A
#
# COMPACT_ATOMS: atom_id res chain seq x y z
N ALA A 1 -2.88 0.83 -8.33
CA ALA A 1 -2.11 0.24 -7.21
C ALA A 1 -0.75 0.91 -6.98
N ASP A 2 0.11 1.05 -7.99
CA ASP A 2 1.47 1.63 -7.87
C ASP A 2 1.53 2.97 -7.09
N ALA A 3 0.79 3.98 -7.57
CA ALA A 3 0.79 5.31 -6.96
C ALA A 3 0.27 5.30 -5.50
N ALA A 4 -0.63 4.37 -5.16
CA ALA A 4 -1.12 4.22 -3.79
C ALA A 4 -0.04 3.64 -2.87
N LEU A 5 0.65 2.58 -3.31
CA LEU A 5 1.74 1.96 -2.55
C LEU A 5 2.93 2.92 -2.39
N ARG A 6 3.24 3.71 -3.42
CA ARG A 6 4.26 4.76 -3.32
C ARG A 6 3.91 5.79 -2.24
N ARG A 7 2.66 6.27 -2.22
CA ARG A 7 2.17 7.22 -1.20
C ARG A 7 2.20 6.63 0.20
N VAL A 8 1.86 5.34 0.36
CA VAL A 8 1.99 4.63 1.64
C VAL A 8 3.44 4.68 2.13
N LEU A 9 4.41 4.31 1.28
CA LEU A 9 5.83 4.35 1.62
C LEU A 9 6.30 5.76 1.98
N GLU A 10 5.83 6.78 1.27
CA GLU A 10 6.18 8.18 1.52
C GLU A 10 5.58 8.73 2.82
N VAL A 11 4.39 8.25 3.22
CA VAL A 11 3.79 8.58 4.52
C VAL A 11 4.53 7.89 5.66
N ILE A 12 4.90 6.61 5.50
CA ILE A 12 5.77 5.90 6.45
C ILE A 12 7.12 6.64 6.61
N ASP A 13 7.68 7.14 5.51
CA ASP A 13 8.91 7.95 5.51
C ASP A 13 8.70 9.39 6.02
N ARG A 14 7.48 9.78 6.42
CA ARG A 14 7.10 11.15 6.82
C ARG A 14 7.38 12.23 5.77
N ARG A 15 7.47 11.85 4.49
CA ARG A 15 7.63 12.77 3.35
C ARG A 15 6.30 13.23 2.75
N ARG A 16 5.17 12.67 3.21
CA ARG A 16 3.82 13.13 2.87
C ARG A 16 2.88 13.08 4.08
N PRO A 17 1.85 13.94 4.13
CA PRO A 17 0.82 13.88 5.16
C PRO A 17 -0.06 12.62 5.03
N ALA A 18 -0.39 11.98 6.16
CA ALA A 18 -1.25 10.80 6.20
C ALA A 18 -2.66 11.04 5.62
N ALA A 19 -3.15 12.29 5.62
CA ALA A 19 -4.43 12.64 5.00
C ALA A 19 -4.51 12.28 3.50
N GLN A 20 -3.38 12.20 2.80
CA GLN A 20 -3.33 11.81 1.39
C GLN A 20 -3.62 10.32 1.14
N LEU A 21 -3.70 9.51 2.20
CA LEU A 21 -4.06 8.09 2.11
C LEU A 21 -5.57 7.86 2.08
N ARG A 22 -6.37 8.78 2.61
CA ARG A 22 -7.84 8.66 2.70
C ARG A 22 -8.55 8.32 1.38
N PRO A 23 -8.17 8.88 0.21
CA PRO A 23 -8.81 8.49 -1.05
C PRO A 23 -8.32 7.15 -1.62
N LEU A 24 -7.33 6.51 -1.03
CA LEU A 24 -6.62 5.35 -1.59
C LEU A 24 -6.73 4.08 -0.77
N LEU A 25 -6.95 4.20 0.54
CA LEU A 25 -7.03 3.09 1.47
C LEU A 25 -8.38 3.06 2.18
N ALA A 26 -8.80 1.86 2.58
CA ALA A 26 -9.90 1.70 3.53
C ALA A 26 -9.57 2.47 4.83
N PRO A 27 -10.57 3.09 5.50
CA PRO A 27 -10.31 3.93 6.67
C PRO A 27 -9.48 3.26 7.77
N SER A 28 -9.83 2.01 8.13
CA SER A 28 -9.10 1.21 9.13
C SER A 28 -7.64 0.96 8.78
N LEU A 29 -7.31 0.93 7.48
CA LEU A 29 -5.96 0.70 7.01
C LEU A 29 -5.10 1.97 7.07
N VAL A 30 -5.70 3.16 6.98
CA VAL A 30 -4.98 4.43 7.15
C VAL A 30 -4.36 4.49 8.55
N ASP A 31 -5.13 4.20 9.58
CA ASP A 31 -4.66 4.23 10.97
C ASP A 31 -3.54 3.20 11.22
N SER A 32 -3.68 2.02 10.62
CA SER A 32 -2.66 0.96 10.70
C SER A 32 -1.34 1.37 10.05
N VAL A 33 -1.38 2.00 8.87
CA VAL A 33 -0.17 2.51 8.18
C VAL A 33 0.51 3.61 9.01
N VAL A 34 -0.27 4.51 9.60
CA VAL A 34 0.25 5.56 10.47
C VAL A 34 0.94 4.94 11.69
N SER A 35 0.32 3.94 12.34
CA SER A 35 0.91 3.24 13.48
C SER A 35 2.25 2.57 13.13
N VAL A 36 2.31 1.79 12.05
CA VAL A 36 3.54 1.14 11.56
C VAL A 36 4.64 2.17 11.23
N GLY A 37 4.26 3.31 10.66
CA GLY A 37 5.18 4.40 10.35
C GLY A 37 5.95 4.93 11.56
N HIS A 38 5.37 4.87 12.77
CA HIS A 38 6.07 5.25 14.00
C HIS A 38 7.15 4.23 14.41
N SER A 39 6.90 2.94 14.18
CA SER A 39 7.82 1.85 14.52
C SER A 39 9.01 1.72 13.55
N LEU A 40 8.83 2.12 12.28
CA LEU A 40 9.87 2.05 11.24
C LEU A 40 10.77 3.29 11.20
N THR A 41 10.68 4.16 12.20
CA THR A 41 11.50 5.36 12.31
C THR A 41 12.98 5.00 12.55
N GLY A 42 13.89 5.66 11.82
CA GLY A 42 15.34 5.42 11.94
C GLY A 42 15.96 4.50 10.88
N HIS A 43 15.22 4.09 9.84
CA HIS A 43 15.79 3.29 8.74
C HIS A 43 16.47 4.20 7.69
N GLU A 44 17.67 3.80 7.24
CA GLU A 44 18.49 4.59 6.31
C GLU A 44 17.86 4.69 4.91
N GLY A 45 17.32 5.87 4.58
CA GLY A 45 16.99 6.28 3.22
C GLY A 45 15.51 6.15 2.82
N ALA A 46 15.16 6.88 1.76
CA ALA A 46 13.82 6.88 1.19
C ALA A 46 13.45 5.49 0.63
N ALA A 47 12.26 5.00 0.97
CA ALA A 47 11.72 3.83 0.29
C ALA A 47 11.42 4.16 -1.17
N VAL A 48 11.85 3.26 -2.05
CA VAL A 48 11.57 3.37 -3.49
C VAL A 48 10.91 2.10 -3.96
N LEU A 49 9.69 2.25 -4.43
CA LEU A 49 8.89 1.18 -5.00
C LEU A 49 9.59 0.58 -6.22
N ARG A 50 9.62 -0.75 -6.28
CA ARG A 50 10.22 -1.51 -7.38
C ARG A 50 9.11 -2.21 -8.16
N ARG A 51 9.37 -3.42 -8.63
CA ARG A 51 8.45 -4.14 -9.48
C ARG A 51 7.21 -4.54 -8.70
N LEU A 52 6.05 -4.28 -9.30
CA LEU A 52 4.77 -4.81 -8.86
C LEU A 52 4.25 -5.81 -9.89
N ARG A 53 3.55 -6.83 -9.40
CA ARG A 53 2.68 -7.68 -10.21
C ARG A 53 1.28 -7.54 -9.66
N LEU A 54 0.30 -7.52 -10.56
CA LEU A 54 -1.11 -7.48 -10.25
C LEU A 54 -1.76 -8.75 -10.80
N GLN A 55 -2.62 -9.38 -10.03
CA GLN A 55 -3.40 -10.54 -10.42
C GLN A 55 -4.84 -10.43 -9.90
N PRO A 56 -5.84 -10.99 -10.60
CA PRO A 56 -7.21 -11.06 -10.09
C PRO A 56 -7.27 -11.81 -8.75
N ALA A 57 -8.12 -11.35 -7.82
CA ALA A 57 -8.26 -11.98 -6.51
C ALA A 57 -9.21 -13.19 -6.58
N GLY A 58 -8.69 -14.33 -7.05
CA GLY A 58 -9.40 -15.61 -7.03
C GLY A 58 -10.69 -15.68 -7.87
N HIS A 59 -11.41 -16.80 -7.74
CA HIS A 59 -12.56 -17.11 -8.61
C HIS A 59 -13.87 -16.43 -8.20
N ARG A 60 -13.95 -15.90 -6.97
CA ARG A 60 -15.22 -15.43 -6.40
C ARG A 60 -15.63 -14.04 -6.89
N ASP A 61 -14.65 -13.19 -7.19
CA ASP A 61 -14.90 -11.84 -7.71
C ASP A 61 -13.67 -11.24 -8.42
N PRO A 62 -13.29 -11.76 -9.60
CA PRO A 62 -12.10 -11.29 -10.33
C PRO A 62 -12.24 -9.86 -10.86
N GLU A 63 -13.47 -9.36 -10.99
CA GLU A 63 -13.78 -8.05 -11.59
C GLU A 63 -13.87 -6.91 -10.54
N SER A 64 -14.06 -7.25 -9.26
CA SER A 64 -14.12 -6.28 -8.17
C SER A 64 -12.89 -6.30 -7.25
N ALA A 65 -12.02 -7.30 -7.36
CA ALA A 65 -10.86 -7.44 -6.50
C ALA A 65 -9.58 -7.91 -7.22
N ALA A 66 -8.45 -7.34 -6.82
CA ALA A 66 -7.13 -7.74 -7.31
C ALA A 66 -6.10 -7.79 -6.18
N GLU A 67 -5.17 -8.73 -6.28
CA GLU A 67 -3.99 -8.83 -5.44
C GLU A 67 -2.80 -8.19 -6.13
N VAL A 68 -1.95 -7.55 -5.34
CA VAL A 68 -0.73 -6.92 -5.80
C VAL A 68 0.41 -7.40 -4.92
N CYS A 69 1.47 -7.90 -5.55
CA CYS A 69 2.70 -8.29 -4.87
C CYS A 69 3.89 -7.56 -5.47
N GLY A 70 4.88 -7.23 -4.65
CA GLY A 70 6.06 -6.55 -5.15
C GLY A 70 7.10 -6.31 -4.07
N SER A 71 8.02 -5.43 -4.39
CA SER A 71 9.10 -5.06 -3.50
C SER A 71 9.38 -3.56 -3.50
N TYR A 72 10.05 -3.10 -2.45
CA TYR A 72 10.64 -1.78 -2.39
C TYR A 72 12.07 -1.88 -1.86
N SER A 73 12.93 -0.96 -2.26
CA SER A 73 14.27 -0.82 -1.68
C SER A 73 14.25 0.24 -0.60
N ARG A 74 14.97 0.02 0.50
CA ARG A 74 15.29 1.03 1.50
C ARG A 74 16.75 0.86 1.91
N GLY A 75 17.55 1.89 1.68
CA GLY A 75 19.01 1.79 1.79
C GLY A 75 19.55 0.63 0.92
N ARG A 76 20.28 -0.29 1.53
CA ARG A 76 20.87 -1.47 0.86
C ARG A 76 19.97 -2.71 0.87
N ARG A 77 18.76 -2.62 1.43
CA ARG A 77 17.86 -3.76 1.62
C ARG A 77 16.68 -3.72 0.65
N ILE A 78 16.24 -4.90 0.24
CA ILE A 78 15.01 -5.11 -0.52
C ILE A 78 13.98 -5.73 0.42
N HIS A 79 12.80 -5.15 0.44
CA HIS A 79 11.67 -5.53 1.28
C HIS A 79 10.50 -5.95 0.41
N ALA A 80 9.68 -6.88 0.91
CA ALA A 80 8.47 -7.30 0.25
C ALA A 80 7.28 -6.43 0.67
N LEU A 81 6.33 -6.27 -0.24
CA LEU A 81 5.00 -5.79 0.09
C LEU A 81 3.95 -6.57 -0.69
N ALA A 82 2.77 -6.66 -0.11
CA ALA A 82 1.61 -7.23 -0.74
C ALA A 82 0.37 -6.46 -0.32
N CYS A 83 -0.58 -6.28 -1.23
CA CYS A 83 -1.85 -5.66 -0.90
C CYS A 83 -2.99 -6.25 -1.72
N ARG A 84 -4.21 -6.10 -1.18
CA ARG A 84 -5.44 -6.36 -1.92
C ARG A 84 -6.14 -5.03 -2.18
N VAL A 85 -6.65 -4.88 -3.40
CA VAL A 85 -7.50 -3.77 -3.79
C VAL A 85 -8.91 -4.26 -4.11
N GLU A 86 -9.91 -3.49 -3.74
CA GLU A 86 -11.33 -3.78 -4.02
C GLU A 86 -12.05 -2.54 -4.55
N ARG A 87 -13.06 -2.75 -5.40
CA ARG A 87 -14.04 -1.73 -5.77
C ARG A 87 -15.05 -1.56 -4.65
N VAL A 88 -15.13 -0.36 -4.09
CA VAL A 88 -15.99 -0.03 -2.94
C VAL A 88 -17.07 0.98 -3.34
N GLY A 89 -18.31 0.72 -2.91
CA GLY A 89 -19.45 1.61 -3.08
C GLY A 89 -20.01 1.64 -4.51
N ALA A 90 -21.17 2.29 -4.67
CA ALA A 90 -21.90 2.35 -5.94
C ALA A 90 -21.13 3.01 -7.09
N GLY A 91 -20.16 3.89 -6.79
CA GLY A 91 -19.27 4.51 -7.77
C GLY A 91 -18.04 3.67 -8.16
N GLY A 92 -17.86 2.48 -7.57
CA GLY A 92 -16.82 1.52 -7.98
C GLY A 92 -15.38 2.00 -7.78
N ARG A 93 -15.11 2.86 -6.79
CA ARG A 93 -13.75 3.36 -6.51
C ARG A 93 -12.85 2.23 -6.01
N TRP A 94 -11.63 2.14 -6.52
CA TRP A 94 -10.66 1.17 -6.04
C TRP A 94 -9.96 1.67 -4.78
N LEU A 95 -10.01 0.87 -3.71
CA LEU A 95 -9.28 1.13 -2.48
C LEU A 95 -8.37 -0.05 -2.14
N VAL A 96 -7.22 0.24 -1.54
CA VAL A 96 -6.41 -0.78 -0.85
C VAL A 96 -7.14 -1.14 0.46
N VAL A 97 -7.48 -2.41 0.62
CA VAL A 97 -8.28 -2.92 1.74
C VAL A 97 -7.47 -3.76 2.73
N ALA A 98 -6.35 -4.31 2.26
CA ALA A 98 -5.41 -5.07 3.06
C ALA A 98 -4.01 -4.78 2.55
N LEU A 99 -3.04 -4.69 3.46
CA LEU A 99 -1.65 -4.38 3.14
C LEU A 99 -0.73 -5.10 4.12
N HIS A 100 0.32 -5.68 3.58
CA HIS A 100 1.44 -6.25 4.31
C HIS A 100 2.75 -5.61 3.81
N ILE A 101 3.63 -5.27 4.76
CA ILE A 101 4.95 -4.69 4.52
C ILE A 101 5.93 -5.50 5.40
N GLY A 102 6.99 -6.03 4.80
CA GLY A 102 8.04 -6.79 5.48
C GLY A 102 9.41 -6.13 5.44
#